data_AF-A0A943BHS8-F1
#
_entry.id   AF-A0A943BHS8-F1
#
_cell.length_a   1.000
_cell.length_b   1.000
_cell.length_c   1.000
_cell.angle_alpha   90.00
_cell.angle_beta   90.00
_cell.angle_gamma   90.00
#
_symmetry.space_group_name_H-M   'P 1'
#
loop_
_entity.id
_entity.type
_entity.pdbx_description
1 polymer ?
#
loop_
_entity_poly.entity_id
_entity_poly.type
_entity_poly.pdbx_seq_one_letter_code
_entity_poly.pdbx_strand_id
1 'polypeptide(L)'
;IGKNKENIDYNGVLNAYHSLCPSYPKVKVLSDARKKAIKARLNYYSMEDLEEVFRKAEASDFLKGKNDRNWQANFDWIMKDSNLAKILDGNYDNKKIGDERNGTNANNCGLGCSASDYYRKYTRQSCEG
;
A
#
# COMPACT_ATOMS: atom_id res chain seq x y z
N ILE A 1 13.73 -27.35 7.84
CA ILE A 1 14.27 -26.06 8.32
C ILE A 1 13.07 -25.20 8.71
N GLY A 2 12.74 -25.15 10.01
CA GLY A 2 11.64 -24.33 10.50
C GLY A 2 12.02 -22.87 10.35
N LYS A 3 11.24 -22.09 9.59
CA LYS A 3 11.50 -20.65 9.46
C LYS A 3 11.45 -20.04 10.86
N ASN A 4 12.57 -19.42 11.27
CA ASN A 4 12.67 -18.69 12.52
C ASN A 4 11.46 -17.77 12.63
N LYS A 5 10.77 -17.86 13.77
CA LYS A 5 9.63 -17.03 14.10
C LYS A 5 10.18 -15.65 14.40
N GLU A 6 10.52 -14.89 13.36
CA GLU A 6 10.92 -13.50 13.52
C GLU A 6 9.82 -12.80 14.29
N ASN A 7 10.22 -12.14 15.38
CA ASN A 7 9.32 -11.38 16.21
C ASN A 7 8.89 -10.17 15.40
N ILE A 8 7.77 -10.31 14.70
CA ILE A 8 7.22 -9.24 13.87
C ILE A 8 6.84 -8.08 14.79
N ASP A 9 7.44 -6.92 14.56
CA ASP A 9 7.13 -5.72 15.31
C ASP A 9 5.82 -5.07 14.83
N TYR A 10 4.71 -5.65 15.28
CA TYR A 10 3.37 -5.11 14.99
C TYR A 10 3.18 -3.70 15.53
N ASN A 11 3.83 -3.36 16.65
CA ASN A 11 3.72 -2.04 17.26
C ASN A 11 4.52 -1.02 16.46
N GLY A 12 5.70 -1.38 15.93
CA GLY A 12 6.47 -0.56 15.01
C GLY A 12 5.66 -0.14 13.79
N VAL A 13 5.01 -1.10 13.11
CA VAL A 13 4.13 -0.81 11.96
C VAL A 13 2.97 0.11 12.37
N LEU A 14 2.36 -0.14 13.52
CA LEU A 14 1.26 0.69 14.02
C LEU A 14 1.71 2.12 14.34
N ASN A 15 2.87 2.27 14.99
CA ASN A 15 3.45 3.55 15.35
C ASN A 15 3.84 4.34 14.11
N ALA A 16 4.43 3.68 13.11
CA ALA A 16 4.72 4.28 11.82
C ALA A 16 3.44 4.78 11.15
N TYR A 17 2.38 3.97 11.13
CA TYR A 17 1.07 4.41 10.63
C TYR A 17 0.55 5.64 11.40
N HIS A 18 0.56 5.62 12.73
CA HIS A 18 0.06 6.76 13.51
C HIS A 18 0.90 8.03 13.35
N SER A 19 2.20 7.89 13.13
CA SER A 19 3.15 9.00 12.94
C SER A 19 3.03 9.60 11.53
N LEU A 20 3.02 8.75 10.51
CA LEU A 20 3.05 9.14 9.10
C LEU A 20 1.67 9.45 8.52
N CYS A 21 0.60 8.91 9.11
CA CYS A 21 -0.79 9.16 8.70
C CYS A 21 -1.58 9.90 9.81
N PRO A 22 -1.19 11.13 10.21
CA PRO A 22 -1.90 11.88 11.24
C PRO A 22 -3.32 12.28 10.84
N SER A 23 -3.60 12.41 9.53
CA SER A 23 -4.93 12.77 9.03
C SER A 23 -5.93 11.61 9.08
N TYR A 24 -5.47 10.38 9.36
CA TYR A 24 -6.27 9.17 9.28
C TYR A 24 -6.86 8.73 10.64
N PRO A 25 -7.91 7.87 10.64
CA PRO A 25 -8.49 7.36 11.87
C PRO A 25 -7.49 6.51 12.65
N LYS A 26 -7.31 6.82 13.94
CA LYS A 26 -6.40 6.06 14.81
C LYS A 26 -6.90 4.64 15.05
N VAL A 27 -6.01 3.69 14.84
CA VAL A 27 -6.24 2.28 15.21
C VAL A 27 -6.05 2.13 16.71
N LYS A 28 -7.14 1.86 17.44
CA LYS A 28 -7.13 1.67 18.90
C LYS A 28 -6.76 0.24 19.33
N VAL A 29 -7.07 -0.75 18.49
CA VAL A 29 -6.91 -2.18 18.80
C VAL A 29 -6.25 -2.90 17.63
N LEU A 30 -5.13 -3.56 17.90
CA LEU A 30 -4.50 -4.53 17.00
C LEU A 30 -5.22 -5.88 17.14
N SER A 31 -6.31 -6.05 16.40
CA SER A 31 -6.99 -7.34 16.30
C SER A 31 -6.12 -8.38 15.61
N ASP A 32 -6.43 -9.66 15.80
CA ASP A 32 -5.68 -10.74 15.16
C ASP A 32 -5.78 -10.70 13.63
N ALA A 33 -6.89 -10.19 13.08
CA ALA A 33 -7.03 -9.93 11.66
C ALA A 33 -6.02 -8.87 11.17
N ARG A 34 -5.84 -7.78 11.92
CA ARG A 34 -4.85 -6.73 11.61
C ARG A 34 -3.41 -7.25 11.72
N LYS A 35 -3.11 -8.01 12.76
CA LYS A 35 -1.80 -8.68 12.90
C LYS A 35 -1.53 -9.62 11.73
N LYS A 36 -2.53 -10.42 11.32
CA LYS A 36 -2.41 -11.31 10.15
C LYS A 36 -2.16 -10.52 8.86
N ALA A 37 -2.82 -9.38 8.66
CA ALA A 37 -2.58 -8.51 7.52
C ALA A 37 -1.16 -7.93 7.53
N ILE A 38 -0.70 -7.39 8.66
CA ILE A 38 0.67 -6.87 8.83
C ILE A 38 1.69 -7.97 8.52
N LYS A 39 1.54 -9.13 9.15
CA LYS A 39 2.41 -10.29 8.92
C LYS A 39 2.44 -10.71 7.45
N ALA A 40 1.29 -10.72 6.78
CA ALA A 40 1.22 -11.04 5.37
C ALA A 40 1.99 -10.04 4.51
N ARG A 41 1.96 -8.73 4.84
CA ARG A 41 2.73 -7.72 4.10
C ARG A 41 4.22 -7.80 4.37
N LEU A 42 4.64 -7.98 5.62
CA LEU A 42 6.06 -8.07 5.96
C LEU A 42 6.77 -9.31 5.39
N ASN A 43 6.03 -10.28 4.83
CA ASN A 43 6.62 -11.38 4.07
C ASN A 43 7.08 -10.96 2.66
N TYR A 44 6.56 -9.86 2.11
CA TYR A 44 6.79 -9.41 0.73
C TYR A 44 7.33 -7.98 0.64
N TYR A 45 6.98 -7.15 1.62
CA TYR A 45 7.32 -5.74 1.71
C TYR A 45 8.20 -5.52 2.93
N SER A 46 9.18 -4.64 2.80
CA SER A 46 9.99 -4.19 3.92
C SER A 46 9.21 -3.21 4.80
N MET A 47 9.73 -2.92 6.00
CA MET A 47 9.19 -1.85 6.83
C MET A 47 9.26 -0.49 6.12
N GLU A 48 10.33 -0.24 5.35
CA GLU A 48 10.52 0.98 4.56
C GLU A 48 9.44 1.13 3.48
N ASP A 49 9.06 0.04 2.81
CA ASP A 49 7.96 0.05 1.84
C ASP A 49 6.62 0.41 2.50
N LEU A 50 6.37 -0.08 3.71
CA LEU A 50 5.16 0.28 4.47
C LEU A 50 5.15 1.75 4.87
N GLU A 51 6.30 2.27 5.32
CA GLU A 51 6.44 3.70 5.61
C GLU A 51 6.19 4.56 4.37
N GLU A 52 6.71 4.13 3.22
CA GLU A 52 6.48 4.83 1.96
C GLU A 52 5.00 4.82 1.57
N VAL A 53 4.33 3.67 1.70
CA VAL A 53 2.87 3.58 1.52
C VAL A 53 2.14 4.58 2.42
N PHE A 54 2.54 4.70 3.69
CA PHE A 54 1.91 5.64 4.62
C PHE A 54 2.18 7.10 4.24
N ARG A 55 3.39 7.44 3.81
CA ARG A 55 3.73 8.78 3.31
C ARG A 55 2.91 9.14 2.07
N LYS A 56 2.82 8.23 1.09
CA LYS A 56 2.03 8.44 -0.14
C LYS A 56 0.53 8.53 0.15
N ALA A 57 0.03 7.71 1.08
CA ALA A 57 -1.35 7.81 1.55
C ALA A 57 -1.62 9.20 2.17
N GLU A 58 -0.77 9.66 3.09
CA GLU A 58 -0.89 10.99 3.70
C GLU A 58 -0.72 12.14 2.69
N ALA A 59 0.05 11.95 1.61
CA ALA A 59 0.12 12.94 0.55
C ALA A 59 -1.21 13.03 -0.24
N SER A 60 -1.92 11.91 -0.43
CA SER A 60 -3.11 11.82 -1.27
C SER A 60 -4.34 12.51 -0.66
N ASP A 61 -4.87 13.52 -1.34
CA ASP A 61 -6.08 14.22 -0.94
C ASP A 61 -7.32 13.31 -1.07
N PHE A 62 -7.36 12.42 -2.08
CA PHE A 62 -8.44 11.45 -2.22
C PHE A 62 -8.48 10.46 -1.05
N LEU A 63 -7.34 9.85 -0.71
CA LEU A 63 -7.28 8.85 0.37
C LEU A 63 -7.51 9.45 1.75
N LYS A 64 -7.19 10.74 1.94
CA LYS A 64 -7.46 11.49 3.17
C LYS A 64 -8.92 11.95 3.31
N GLY A 65 -9.76 11.77 2.31
CA GLY A 65 -11.16 12.20 2.36
C GLY A 65 -11.41 13.64 1.94
N LYS A 66 -10.45 14.30 1.29
CA LYS A 66 -10.70 15.54 0.56
C LYS A 66 -11.33 15.24 -0.82
N ASN A 67 -12.51 14.64 -0.80
CA ASN A 67 -13.33 14.36 -1.97
C ASN A 67 -14.80 14.68 -1.66
N ASP A 68 -15.63 14.85 -2.68
CA ASP A 68 -17.03 15.27 -2.53
C ASP A 68 -17.87 14.33 -1.65
N ARG A 69 -17.40 13.10 -1.45
CA ARG A 69 -18.09 12.05 -0.68
C ARG A 69 -17.53 11.91 0.73
N ASN A 70 -16.54 12.73 1.11
CA ASN A 70 -15.79 12.63 2.36
C ASN A 70 -15.29 11.21 2.67
N TRP A 71 -15.05 10.41 1.62
CA TRP A 71 -14.61 9.04 1.79
C TRP A 71 -13.13 9.03 2.16
N GLN A 72 -12.79 8.45 3.31
CA GLN A 72 -11.41 8.36 3.78
C GLN A 72 -10.99 6.89 3.89
N ALA A 73 -9.78 6.56 3.43
CA ALA A 73 -9.19 5.25 3.65
C ALA A 73 -8.87 5.06 5.14
N ASN A 74 -8.86 3.82 5.62
CA ASN A 74 -8.41 3.49 6.97
C ASN A 74 -7.27 2.46 6.90
N PHE A 75 -6.66 2.16 8.06
CA PHE A 75 -5.58 1.18 8.16
C PHE A 75 -5.90 -0.15 7.47
N ASP A 76 -7.09 -0.70 7.70
CA ASP A 76 -7.48 -2.00 7.13
C ASP A 76 -7.59 -1.95 5.60
N TRP A 77 -8.02 -0.82 5.05
CA TRP A 77 -8.09 -0.61 3.62
C TRP A 77 -6.70 -0.48 3.00
N ILE A 78 -5.80 0.28 3.62
CA ILE A 78 -4.41 0.47 3.16
C ILE A 78 -3.64 -0.85 3.20
N MET A 79 -3.80 -1.63 4.27
CA MET A 79 -3.08 -2.90 4.46
C MET A 79 -3.59 -4.04 3.57
N LYS A 80 -4.57 -3.81 2.69
CA LYS A 80 -4.92 -4.77 1.62
C LYS A 80 -3.86 -4.74 0.53
N ASP A 81 -3.46 -5.93 0.08
CA ASP A 81 -2.37 -6.14 -0.87
C ASP A 81 -2.53 -5.29 -2.13
N SER A 82 -3.72 -5.39 -2.72
CA SER A 82 -4.10 -4.69 -3.94
C SER A 82 -4.13 -3.17 -3.79
N ASN A 83 -4.41 -2.65 -2.60
CA ASN A 83 -4.45 -1.22 -2.36
C ASN A 83 -3.06 -0.68 -2.04
N LEU A 84 -2.28 -1.43 -1.26
CA LEU A 84 -0.90 -1.11 -0.93
C LEU A 84 -0.05 -0.98 -2.19
N ALA A 85 -0.14 -1.98 -3.09
CA ALA A 85 0.54 -1.92 -4.39
C ALA A 85 0.13 -0.69 -5.21
N LYS A 86 -1.17 -0.39 -5.29
CA LYS A 86 -1.66 0.79 -6.02
C LYS A 86 -1.16 2.11 -5.44
N ILE A 87 -0.97 2.19 -4.13
CA ILE A 87 -0.41 3.38 -3.46
C ILE A 87 1.08 3.51 -3.84
N LEU A 88 1.86 2.43 -3.76
CA LEU A 88 3.26 2.42 -4.20
C LEU A 88 3.39 2.83 -5.67
N ASP A 89 2.55 2.30 -6.54
CA ASP A 89 2.51 2.63 -7.97
C ASP A 89 2.10 4.08 -8.25
N GLY A 90 1.57 4.80 -7.25
CA GLY A 90 1.20 6.22 -7.38
C GLY A 90 -0.17 6.47 -8.00
N ASN A 91 -1.04 5.45 -8.03
CA ASN A 91 -2.40 5.59 -8.56
C ASN A 91 -3.27 6.60 -7.79
N TYR A 92 -2.85 6.96 -6.58
CA TYR A 92 -3.53 7.92 -5.71
C TYR A 92 -2.72 9.19 -5.49
N ASP A 93 -1.61 9.39 -6.20
CA ASP A 93 -0.82 10.61 -6.08
C ASP A 93 -1.63 11.79 -6.63
N ASN A 94 -1.56 12.94 -5.94
CA ASN A 94 -2.33 14.10 -6.34
C ASN A 94 -1.84 14.61 -7.70
N LYS A 95 -2.76 14.67 -8.66
CA LYS A 95 -2.48 15.26 -9.97
C LYS A 95 -2.31 16.77 -9.79
N LYS A 96 -1.16 17.32 -10.24
CA LYS A 96 -0.97 18.77 -10.24
C LYS A 96 -1.91 19.40 -11.26
N ILE A 97 -2.60 20.47 -10.85
CA ILE A 97 -3.40 21.32 -11.72
C ILE A 97 -2.42 21.95 -12.72
N GLY A 98 -2.41 21.42 -13.94
CA GLY A 98 -1.38 21.65 -14.96
C GLY A 98 -1.30 20.51 -15.97
N ASP A 99 -1.72 19.30 -15.58
CA ASP A 99 -1.92 18.15 -16.47
C ASP A 99 -3.41 18.01 -16.85
N GLU A 100 -3.99 19.08 -17.38
CA GLU A 100 -5.21 18.97 -18.18
C GLU A 100 -4.81 18.73 -19.64
N ARG A 101 -4.70 17.46 -20.08
CA ARG A 101 -5.20 17.01 -21.40
C ARG A 101 -5.54 15.51 -21.38
N ASN A 102 -6.81 15.26 -21.69
CA ASN A 102 -7.39 14.08 -22.33
C ASN A 102 -7.49 12.76 -21.56
N GLY A 103 -8.74 12.45 -21.20
CA GLY A 103 -9.23 11.10 -21.41
C GLY A 103 -9.10 10.76 -22.90
N THR A 104 -8.12 9.93 -23.23
CA THR A 104 -8.08 9.23 -24.51
C THR A 104 -8.17 7.73 -24.25
N ASN A 105 -9.29 7.20 -24.72
CA ASN A 105 -9.47 5.90 -25.33
C ASN A 105 -8.21 5.02 -25.35
N ALA A 106 -8.31 3.85 -24.73
CA ALA A 106 -7.36 2.76 -24.87
C ALA A 106 -7.03 2.56 -26.35
N ASN A 107 -5.74 2.68 -26.73
CA ASN A 107 -5.09 1.92 -27.80
C ASN A 107 -3.63 2.38 -27.96
N ASN A 108 -2.72 1.48 -27.62
CA ASN A 108 -1.37 1.28 -28.17
C ASN A 108 -0.13 1.66 -27.33
N CYS A 109 0.44 0.58 -26.77
CA CYS A 109 1.83 0.20 -26.52
C CYS A 109 2.87 1.22 -26.01
N GLY A 110 3.36 0.94 -24.80
CA GLY A 110 4.64 1.41 -24.31
C GLY A 110 4.70 1.31 -22.79
N LEU A 111 5.26 0.22 -22.27
CA LEU A 111 5.43 -0.09 -20.84
C LEU A 111 4.19 -0.64 -20.12
N GLY A 112 3.59 -1.68 -20.72
CA GLY A 112 2.76 -2.63 -19.99
C GLY A 112 3.64 -3.61 -19.22
N CYS A 113 4.02 -3.26 -18.01
CA CYS A 113 4.18 -4.26 -16.96
C CYS A 113 2.90 -4.17 -16.14
N SER A 114 1.95 -5.07 -16.41
CA SER A 114 0.80 -5.23 -15.53
C SER A 114 1.30 -5.44 -14.10
N ALA A 115 0.54 -5.04 -13.09
CA ALA A 115 0.86 -5.41 -11.70
C ALA A 115 1.14 -6.92 -11.58
N SER A 116 0.50 -7.75 -12.42
CA SER A 116 0.79 -9.19 -12.53
C SER A 116 2.21 -9.54 -12.99
N ASP A 117 2.86 -8.69 -13.81
CA ASP A 117 4.22 -8.89 -14.31
C ASP A 117 5.28 -8.58 -13.24
N TYR A 118 5.00 -7.60 -12.36
CA TYR A 118 5.81 -7.41 -11.14
C TYR A 118 5.69 -8.64 -10.22
N TYR A 119 4.47 -9.13 -9.94
CA TYR A 119 4.29 -10.35 -9.14
C TYR A 119 4.92 -11.59 -9.78
N ARG A 120 4.94 -11.71 -11.12
CA ARG A 120 5.60 -12.83 -11.84
C ARG A 120 7.12 -12.84 -11.69
N LYS A 121 7.77 -11.69 -11.51
CA LYS A 121 9.22 -11.63 -11.30
C LYS A 121 9.62 -12.11 -9.90
N TYR A 122 8.78 -11.88 -8.88
CA TYR A 122 9.07 -12.23 -7.48
C TYR A 122 8.50 -13.59 -7.03
N THR A 123 7.51 -14.16 -7.73
CA THR A 123 6.97 -15.49 -7.43
C THR A 123 7.81 -16.67 -7.95
N ARG A 124 8.94 -16.40 -8.62
CA ARG A 124 9.83 -17.43 -9.18
C ARG A 124 11.03 -17.81 -8.30
N GLN A 125 11.09 -17.38 -7.04
CA GLN A 125 12.20 -17.75 -6.14
C GLN A 125 11.80 -18.79 -5.08
N SER A 126 11.01 -19.82 -5.43
CA SER A 126 10.77 -21.00 -4.56
C SER A 126 10.19 -22.22 -5.31
N CYS A 127 10.66 -22.56 -6.51
CA CYS A 127 10.40 -23.87 -7.12
C CYS A 127 11.55 -24.26 -8.06
N GLU A 128 12.76 -24.42 -7.54
CA GLU A 128 13.75 -25.31 -8.15
C GLU A 128 14.34 -26.15 -7.03
N GLY A 129 13.85 -27.38 -6.96
CA GLY A 129 14.44 -28.54 -6.30
C GLY A 129 14.34 -29.69 -7.28
#